data_AF-A0AA39PLY3-F1
#
_entry.id   AF-A0AA39PLY3-F1
#
_cell.length_a   1.000
_cell.length_b   1.000
_cell.length_c   1.000
_cell.angle_alpha   90.00
_cell.angle_beta   90.00
_cell.angle_gamma   90.00
#
_symmetry.space_group_name_H-M   'P 1'
#
loop_
_entity.id
_entity.type
_entity.pdbx_description
1 polymer ?
#
loop_
_entity_poly.entity_id
_entity_poly.type
_entity_poly.pdbx_seq_one_letter_code
_entity_poly.pdbx_strand_id
1 'polypeptide(L)'
;MALSLSQAGISLLPVPENQIKNLCNKEAMRAIIKMEIENLGGNPTIKKDDPILIYYAGHGAEAKAPSGWSCANEKMQMLVPHDFNPSGSDNHDSMHGQGVLDERLTHLLRDDAEKKSDNITVILASCHSTSGT
;
A
#
# COMPACT_ATOMS: atom_id res chain seq x y z
N MET A 1 -14.03 6.23 3.93
CA MET A 1 -12.71 6.92 4.03
C MET A 1 -11.93 6.64 2.75
N ALA A 2 -11.11 7.58 2.28
CA ALA A 2 -10.23 7.36 1.13
C ALA A 2 -8.77 7.65 1.50
N LEU A 3 -7.87 6.71 1.22
CA LEU A 3 -6.42 6.89 1.29
C LEU A 3 -5.88 6.99 -0.13
N SER A 4 -5.44 8.18 -0.52
CA SER A 4 -4.78 8.45 -1.80
C SER A 4 -3.28 8.44 -1.58
N LEU A 5 -2.59 7.57 -2.28
CA LEU A 5 -1.14 7.41 -2.29
C LEU A 5 -0.66 7.73 -3.69
N SER A 6 -0.09 8.90 -3.93
CA SER A 6 0.25 9.28 -5.29
C SER A 6 1.54 10.09 -5.41
N GLN A 7 2.13 10.08 -6.60
CA GLN A 7 3.12 11.10 -6.98
C GLN A 7 2.45 12.38 -7.54
N ALA A 8 1.13 12.34 -7.79
CA ALA A 8 0.32 13.47 -8.24
C ALA A 8 -1.09 13.46 -7.63
N GLY A 9 -1.59 14.58 -7.12
CA GLY A 9 -2.81 14.65 -6.28
C GLY A 9 -4.12 14.30 -6.98
N ILE A 10 -5.12 13.85 -6.19
CA ILE A 10 -6.45 13.44 -6.66
C ILE A 10 -7.51 14.22 -5.88
N SER A 11 -8.39 14.93 -6.60
CA SER A 11 -9.38 15.86 -6.01
C SER A 11 -10.84 15.51 -6.34
N LEU A 12 -11.15 14.28 -6.79
CA LEU A 12 -12.44 13.97 -7.45
C LEU A 12 -13.34 12.96 -6.74
N LEU A 13 -13.13 12.70 -5.44
CA LEU A 13 -13.99 11.78 -4.69
C LEU A 13 -15.11 12.54 -3.95
N PRO A 14 -16.39 12.11 -4.03
CA PRO A 14 -17.50 12.69 -3.26
C PRO A 14 -17.46 12.21 -1.79
N VAL A 15 -16.31 12.40 -1.15
CA VAL A 15 -16.02 12.02 0.23
C VAL A 15 -15.60 13.30 0.97
N PRO A 16 -16.06 13.55 2.21
CA PRO A 16 -15.62 14.71 2.98
C PRO A 16 -14.09 14.77 3.09
N GLU A 17 -13.48 15.95 2.95
CA GLU A 17 -12.02 16.11 2.98
C GLU A 17 -11.36 15.55 4.24
N ASN A 18 -12.03 15.66 5.40
CA ASN A 18 -11.56 15.10 6.66
C ASN A 18 -11.57 13.57 6.72
N GLN A 19 -12.15 12.90 5.72
CA GLN A 19 -12.10 11.45 5.52
C GLN A 19 -11.18 11.07 4.35
N ILE A 20 -10.40 12.02 3.83
CA ILE A 20 -9.39 11.78 2.80
C ILE A 20 -8.02 11.99 3.41
N LYS A 21 -7.20 10.94 3.39
CA LYS A 21 -5.77 11.05 3.64
C LYS A 21 -5.05 11.01 2.30
N ASN A 22 -4.34 12.08 1.95
CA ASN A 22 -3.57 12.14 0.71
C ASN A 22 -2.08 12.19 1.05
N LEU A 23 -1.30 11.23 0.56
CA LEU A 23 0.15 11.20 0.66
C LEU A 23 0.73 11.46 -0.73
N CYS A 24 1.42 12.58 -0.89
CA CYS A 24 1.99 12.98 -2.18
C CYS A 24 3.52 13.07 -2.14
N ASN A 25 4.19 12.52 -3.18
CA ASN A 25 5.64 12.67 -3.39
C ASN A 25 6.45 12.29 -2.14
N LYS A 26 7.16 13.25 -1.55
CA LYS A 26 8.06 13.07 -0.39
C LYS A 26 7.33 12.59 0.86
N GLU A 27 6.01 12.74 0.93
CA GLU A 27 5.18 12.23 2.03
C GLU A 27 4.84 10.74 1.86
N ALA A 28 4.88 10.22 0.64
CA ALA A 28 4.61 8.81 0.32
C ALA A 28 5.85 7.93 0.55
N MET A 29 6.38 7.99 1.79
CA MET A 29 7.47 7.12 2.25
C MET A 29 6.94 5.74 2.64
N ARG A 30 7.75 4.70 2.53
CA ARG A 30 7.38 3.31 2.86
C ARG A 30 6.73 3.17 4.23
N ALA A 31 7.34 3.77 5.25
CA ALA A 31 6.84 3.67 6.62
C ALA A 31 5.48 4.36 6.79
N ILE A 32 5.31 5.53 6.15
CA ILE A 32 4.08 6.31 6.23
C ILE A 32 2.95 5.61 5.46
N ILE A 33 3.22 5.05 4.28
CA ILE A 33 2.22 4.26 3.53
C ILE A 33 1.69 3.12 4.39
N LYS A 34 2.57 2.30 4.99
CA LYS A 34 2.15 1.18 5.85
C LYS A 34 1.36 1.66 7.06
N MET A 35 1.87 2.69 7.75
CA MET A 35 1.23 3.26 8.93
C MET A 35 -0.18 3.78 8.63
N GLU A 36 -0.36 4.51 7.53
CA GLU A 36 -1.67 5.07 7.18
C GLU A 36 -2.67 3.99 6.75
N ILE A 37 -2.21 2.89 6.16
CA ILE A 37 -3.07 1.71 5.93
C ILE A 37 -3.43 1.08 7.28
N GLU A 38 -2.44 0.74 8.12
CA GLU A 38 -2.66 0.15 9.47
C GLU A 38 -3.61 0.99 10.36
N ASN A 39 -3.62 2.31 10.18
CA ASN A 39 -4.48 3.23 10.93
C ASN A 39 -5.95 3.16 10.51
N LEU A 40 -6.30 2.62 9.34
CA LEU A 40 -7.68 2.49 8.87
C LEU A 40 -8.49 1.63 9.83
N GLY A 41 -7.96 0.47 10.22
CA GLY A 41 -8.59 -0.43 11.20
C GLY A 41 -8.74 0.17 12.59
N GLY A 42 -7.90 1.14 12.96
CA GLY A 42 -7.97 1.84 14.26
C GLY A 42 -8.83 3.12 14.24
N ASN A 43 -9.21 3.63 13.07
CA ASN A 43 -9.82 4.94 12.97
C ASN A 43 -11.28 4.93 13.49
N PRO A 44 -11.62 5.67 14.56
CA PRO A 44 -12.97 5.69 15.11
C PRO A 44 -14.01 6.35 14.20
N THR A 45 -13.60 7.13 13.20
CA THR A 45 -14.52 7.76 12.25
C THR A 45 -15.02 6.80 11.18
N ILE A 46 -14.33 5.66 10.98
CA ILE A 46 -14.76 4.59 10.09
C ILE A 46 -15.60 3.60 10.91
N LYS A 47 -16.88 3.51 10.62
CA LYS A 47 -17.77 2.54 11.25
C LYS A 47 -17.61 1.18 10.59
N LYS A 48 -18.10 0.14 11.26
CA LYS A 48 -18.21 -1.18 10.65
C LYS A 48 -19.04 -1.08 9.37
N ASP A 49 -18.59 -1.78 8.33
CA ASP A 49 -19.18 -1.82 6.98
C ASP A 49 -19.10 -0.52 6.17
N ASP A 50 -18.54 0.57 6.71
CA ASP A 50 -18.26 1.78 5.93
C ASP A 50 -17.25 1.47 4.81
N PRO A 51 -17.44 2.01 3.60
CA PRO A 51 -16.52 1.78 2.49
C PRO A 51 -15.17 2.45 2.74
N ILE A 52 -14.11 1.69 2.47
CA ILE A 52 -12.72 2.15 2.48
C ILE A 52 -12.18 2.06 1.05
N LEU A 53 -11.66 3.16 0.54
CA LEU A 53 -10.97 3.21 -0.74
C LEU A 53 -9.48 3.46 -0.52
N ILE A 54 -8.62 2.62 -1.05
CA ILE A 54 -7.18 2.85 -1.11
C ILE A 54 -6.81 2.98 -2.58
N TYR A 55 -6.27 4.11 -2.97
CA TYR A 55 -5.82 4.38 -4.32
C TYR A 55 -4.31 4.62 -4.33
N TYR A 56 -3.59 3.91 -5.18
CA TYR A 56 -2.17 4.11 -5.40
C TYR A 56 -1.89 4.46 -6.87
N ALA A 57 -1.21 5.58 -7.13
CA ALA A 57 -0.65 5.92 -8.43
C ALA A 57 0.83 6.25 -8.33
N GLY A 58 1.65 5.35 -8.88
CA GLY A 58 3.11 5.46 -8.84
C GLY A 58 3.77 4.30 -9.55
N HIS A 59 5.08 4.13 -9.34
CA HIS A 59 5.81 3.00 -9.89
C HIS A 59 5.48 1.70 -9.14
N GLY A 60 5.39 0.60 -9.88
CA GLY A 60 5.44 -0.76 -9.37
C GLY A 60 6.75 -1.40 -9.81
N ALA A 61 7.20 -2.41 -9.08
CA ALA A 61 8.41 -3.17 -9.41
C ALA A 61 8.27 -4.63 -9.01
N GLU A 62 9.13 -5.48 -9.56
CA GLU A 62 9.28 -6.87 -9.18
C GLU A 62 10.60 -7.07 -8.42
N ALA A 63 10.57 -7.90 -7.37
CA ALA A 63 11.75 -8.36 -6.65
C ALA A 63 11.83 -9.89 -6.72
N LYS A 64 13.03 -10.45 -6.63
CA LYS A 64 13.19 -11.90 -6.51
C LYS A 64 12.70 -12.35 -5.14
N ALA A 65 11.92 -13.41 -5.10
CA ALA A 65 11.52 -14.05 -3.86
C ALA A 65 12.74 -14.61 -3.11
N PRO A 66 12.84 -14.45 -1.78
CA PRO A 66 13.84 -15.15 -0.99
C PRO A 66 13.71 -16.67 -1.16
N SER A 67 14.84 -17.37 -1.02
CA SER A 67 14.85 -18.82 -1.11
C SER A 67 13.89 -19.44 -0.10
N GLY A 68 13.02 -20.33 -0.55
CA GLY A 68 12.03 -21.03 0.29
C GLY A 68 10.64 -20.38 0.34
N TRP A 69 10.44 -19.20 -0.28
CA TRP A 69 9.11 -18.63 -0.43
C TRP A 69 8.42 -19.20 -1.68
N SER A 70 7.17 -19.64 -1.53
CA SER A 70 6.36 -20.12 -2.66
C SER A 70 5.72 -18.94 -3.38
N CYS A 71 6.44 -18.35 -4.34
CA CYS A 71 5.91 -17.29 -5.21
C CYS A 71 5.82 -17.79 -6.65
N ALA A 72 4.76 -17.41 -7.36
CA ALA A 72 4.63 -17.68 -8.78
C ALA A 72 5.85 -17.07 -9.52
N ASN A 73 6.57 -17.90 -10.27
CA ASN A 73 7.77 -17.50 -11.02
C ASN A 73 8.92 -16.94 -10.16
N GLU A 74 8.98 -17.25 -8.86
CA GLU A 74 10.02 -16.79 -7.92
C GLU A 74 10.14 -15.25 -7.83
N LYS A 75 9.05 -14.53 -8.14
CA LYS A 75 9.02 -13.06 -8.10
C LYS A 75 7.90 -12.57 -7.19
N MET A 76 8.16 -11.46 -6.54
CA MET A 76 7.21 -10.70 -5.73
C MET A 76 7.01 -9.34 -6.35
N GLN A 77 5.81 -8.78 -6.20
CA GLN A 77 5.56 -7.42 -6.64
C GLN A 77 5.57 -6.46 -5.46
N MET A 78 5.88 -5.21 -5.76
CA MET A 78 5.92 -4.15 -4.75
C MET A 78 5.46 -2.82 -5.30
N LEU A 79 4.80 -2.05 -4.44
CA LEU A 79 4.70 -0.60 -4.61
C LEU A 79 6.09 0.00 -4.38
N VAL A 80 6.41 1.07 -5.10
CA VAL A 80 7.69 1.79 -5.03
C VAL A 80 7.48 3.14 -4.34
N PRO A 81 7.74 3.27 -3.03
CA PRO A 81 7.60 4.52 -2.29
C PRO A 81 8.68 5.54 -2.69
N HIS A 82 8.52 6.79 -2.26
CA HIS A 82 9.47 7.85 -2.59
C HIS A 82 10.89 7.60 -2.04
N ASP A 83 11.01 6.95 -0.87
CA ASP A 83 12.28 6.59 -0.24
C ASP A 83 12.83 5.23 -0.71
N PHE A 84 12.31 4.68 -1.82
CA PHE A 84 12.84 3.47 -2.43
C PHE A 84 14.29 3.67 -2.87
N ASN A 85 15.15 2.74 -2.48
CA ASN A 85 16.55 2.70 -2.87
C ASN A 85 16.86 1.30 -3.40
N PRO A 86 17.10 1.13 -4.72
CA PRO A 86 17.45 -0.16 -5.30
C PRO A 86 18.65 -0.82 -4.63
N SER A 87 19.66 -0.05 -4.22
CA SER A 87 20.85 -0.57 -3.53
C SER A 87 20.58 -0.99 -2.08
N GLY A 88 19.38 -0.70 -1.55
CA GLY A 88 18.94 -1.20 -0.25
C GLY A 88 18.68 -2.71 -0.26
N SER A 89 18.35 -3.32 -1.40
CA SER A 89 18.02 -4.75 -1.47
C SER A 89 19.20 -5.69 -1.24
N ASP A 90 20.43 -5.19 -1.33
CA ASP A 90 21.65 -6.01 -1.23
C ASP A 90 22.01 -6.37 0.22
N ASN A 91 21.39 -5.70 1.20
CA ASN A 91 21.47 -6.08 2.60
C ASN A 91 20.16 -6.77 3.01
N HIS A 92 20.26 -8.06 3.31
CA HIS A 92 19.16 -8.93 3.78
C HIS A 92 18.49 -8.44 5.08
N ASP A 93 19.05 -7.42 5.73
CA ASP A 93 18.63 -6.82 7.00
C ASP A 93 18.19 -5.34 6.86
N SER A 94 18.16 -4.80 5.63
CA SER A 94 17.81 -3.40 5.45
C SER A 94 16.29 -3.21 5.49
N MET A 95 15.79 -2.76 6.64
CA MET A 95 14.43 -2.26 6.80
C MET A 95 14.15 -0.97 5.99
N HIS A 96 15.18 -0.43 5.32
CA HIS A 96 15.22 0.86 4.64
C HIS A 96 15.45 0.70 3.15
N GLY A 97 14.72 1.46 2.32
CA GLY A 97 14.91 1.48 0.87
C GLY A 97 14.21 0.38 0.08
N GLN A 98 13.61 -0.62 0.73
CA GLN A 98 12.77 -1.61 0.05
C GLN A 98 11.40 -1.04 -0.35
N GLY A 99 10.69 -1.71 -1.26
CA GLY A 99 9.31 -1.37 -1.61
C GLY A 99 8.30 -1.82 -0.54
N VAL A 100 7.01 -1.59 -0.80
CA VAL A 100 5.92 -2.24 -0.06
C VAL A 100 5.51 -3.48 -0.84
N LEU A 101 5.97 -4.65 -0.39
CA LEU A 101 5.64 -5.94 -0.99
C LEU A 101 4.13 -6.18 -0.97
N ASP A 102 3.62 -6.81 -2.02
CA ASP A 102 2.24 -7.27 -2.18
C ASP A 102 1.74 -8.14 -1.02
N GLU A 103 2.57 -9.05 -0.52
CA GLU A 103 2.26 -9.88 0.65
C GLU A 103 2.11 -9.04 1.92
N ARG A 104 2.98 -8.04 2.11
CA ARG A 104 2.84 -7.12 3.24
C ARG A 104 1.55 -6.31 3.11
N LEU A 105 1.25 -5.79 1.92
CA LEU A 105 0.00 -5.07 1.68
C LEU A 105 -1.22 -5.96 2.00
N THR A 106 -1.18 -7.23 1.59
CA THR A 106 -2.24 -8.22 1.86
C THR A 106 -2.47 -8.41 3.36
N HIS A 107 -1.41 -8.56 4.15
CA HIS A 107 -1.54 -8.66 5.61
C HIS A 107 -2.16 -7.40 6.23
N LEU A 108 -1.76 -6.21 5.79
CA LEU A 108 -2.34 -4.97 6.31
C LEU A 108 -3.84 -4.87 6.01
N LEU A 109 -4.24 -5.18 4.77
CA LEU A 109 -5.64 -5.15 4.36
C LEU A 109 -6.48 -6.18 5.13
N ARG A 110 -5.90 -7.36 5.42
CA ARG A 110 -6.57 -8.39 6.22
C ARG A 110 -6.80 -7.92 7.65
N ASP A 111 -5.78 -7.34 8.29
CA ASP A 111 -5.87 -6.81 9.65
C ASP A 111 -6.93 -5.69 9.74
N ASP A 112 -7.04 -4.84 8.72
CA ASP A 112 -8.08 -3.81 8.64
C ASP A 112 -9.47 -4.41 8.42
N ALA A 113 -9.59 -5.43 7.56
CA ALA A 113 -10.84 -6.12 7.30
C ALA A 113 -11.40 -6.82 8.55
N GLU A 114 -10.52 -7.41 9.36
CA GLU A 114 -10.90 -8.00 10.65
C GLU A 114 -11.42 -6.96 11.65
N LYS A 115 -10.88 -5.73 11.62
CA LYS A 115 -11.27 -4.65 12.54
C LYS A 115 -12.50 -3.87 12.07
N LYS A 116 -12.75 -3.78 10.77
CA LYS A 116 -13.82 -2.95 10.18
C LYS A 116 -14.81 -3.81 9.39
N SER A 117 -14.43 -4.20 8.18
CA SER A 117 -15.10 -5.18 7.30
C SER A 117 -14.26 -5.35 6.03
N ASP A 118 -14.63 -6.30 5.19
CA ASP A 118 -14.04 -6.51 3.86
C ASP A 118 -14.51 -5.50 2.79
N ASN A 119 -15.21 -4.41 3.18
CA ASN A 119 -15.63 -3.33 2.28
C ASN A 119 -14.46 -2.39 1.93
N ILE A 120 -13.34 -2.97 1.51
CA ILE A 120 -12.09 -2.31 1.18
C ILE A 120 -11.84 -2.47 -0.32
N THR A 121 -11.85 -1.36 -1.06
CA THR A 121 -11.49 -1.32 -2.47
C THR A 121 -10.07 -0.80 -2.62
N VAL A 122 -9.21 -1.57 -3.29
CA VAL A 122 -7.83 -1.15 -3.59
C VAL A 122 -7.67 -0.97 -5.10
N ILE A 123 -7.24 0.22 -5.52
CA ILE A 123 -6.97 0.54 -6.92
C ILE A 123 -5.48 0.84 -7.05
N LEU A 124 -4.78 0.05 -7.86
CA LEU A 124 -3.35 0.22 -8.12
C LEU A 124 -3.13 0.63 -9.58
N ALA A 125 -2.92 1.92 -9.80
CA ALA A 125 -2.60 2.52 -11.08
C ALA A 125 -1.07 2.61 -11.26
N SER A 126 -0.42 1.46 -11.45
CA SER A 126 1.03 1.36 -11.68
C SER A 126 1.37 0.45 -12.86
N CYS A 127 2.54 0.63 -13.48
CA CYS A 127 3.11 -0.42 -14.31
C CYS A 127 3.66 -1.49 -13.36
N HIS A 128 3.19 -2.74 -13.46
CA HIS A 128 3.46 -3.89 -12.55
C HIS A 128 2.56 -4.01 -11.29
N SER A 129 1.28 -3.62 -11.35
CA SER A 129 0.33 -3.79 -10.24
C SER A 129 -0.48 -5.10 -10.30
N THR A 130 0.09 -6.13 -9.69
CA THR A 130 -0.60 -7.33 -9.17
C THR A 130 -0.66 -8.54 -10.12
N SER A 131 0.07 -9.61 -9.76
CA SER A 131 -0.30 -11.00 -10.04
C SER A 131 -1.60 -11.24 -9.27
N GLY A 132 -2.74 -11.13 -9.95
CA GLY A 132 -4.06 -11.21 -9.34
C GLY A 132 -4.19 -12.36 -8.33
N THR A 133 -4.87 -12.05 -7.22
CA THR A 133 -5.23 -12.95 -6.11
C THR A 133 -5.70 -14.34 -6.54
#